data_AF-A0A562PX22-F1
#
_entry.id   AF-A0A562PX22-F1
#
_cell.length_a   1.000
_cell.length_b   1.000
_cell.length_c   1.000
_cell.angle_alpha   90.00
_cell.angle_beta   90.00
_cell.angle_gamma   90.00
#
_symmetry.space_group_name_H-M   'P 1'
#
loop_
_entity.id
_entity.type
_entity.pdbx_description
1 polymer ?
#
loop_
_entity_poly.entity_id
_entity_poly.type
_entity_poly.pdbx_seq_one_letter_code
_entity_poly.pdbx_strand_id
1 'polypeptide(L)'
;MKTPLWLTLFLVAIELLLVTVFIPGDWTERVIREESAMVRSHLGEESEAYVNTKAMSWYKGAVFETGIYPALHRLMIPSEEEAARSRGMERMGDFLFSWMEDRLDALMHMVYQICARLALLSIWLPYMALLLIPAIWDGLMRRKVKQTNYDYASPVWNRYGMLSASVAVQAVLIAFISPIAINPAILPIVMMFVCVMMGVFVGNLQKQI
;
A
#
# COMPACT_ATOMS: atom_id res chain seq x y z
N MET A 1 -20.71 1.60 13.48
CA MET A 1 -19.69 2.66 13.61
C MET A 1 -18.94 2.69 12.29
N LYS A 2 -19.13 3.74 11.50
CA LYS A 2 -18.33 3.96 10.29
C LYS A 2 -16.95 4.31 10.80
N THR A 3 -15.92 3.49 10.59
CA THR A 3 -14.55 4.04 10.58
C THR A 3 -14.59 5.06 9.45
N PRO A 4 -14.56 6.36 9.73
CA PRO A 4 -14.69 7.32 8.65
C PRO A 4 -13.46 7.12 7.76
N LEU A 5 -13.66 6.95 6.45
CA LEU A 5 -12.55 6.87 5.47
C LEU A 5 -11.54 8.01 5.65
N TRP A 6 -12.00 9.12 6.24
CA TRP A 6 -11.17 10.23 6.65
C TRP A 6 -10.15 9.87 7.75
N LEU A 7 -10.49 9.03 8.74
CA LEU A 7 -9.54 8.56 9.76
C LEU A 7 -8.44 7.71 9.14
N THR A 8 -8.77 6.83 8.19
CA THR A 8 -7.77 6.00 7.50
C THR A 8 -6.86 6.85 6.63
N LEU A 9 -7.42 7.84 5.93
CA LEU A 9 -6.65 8.77 5.13
C LEU A 9 -5.74 9.65 5.99
N PHE A 10 -6.22 10.08 7.16
CA PHE A 10 -5.44 10.81 8.15
C PHE A 10 -4.30 9.96 8.73
N LEU A 11 -4.55 8.69 9.06
CA LEU A 11 -3.51 7.76 9.52
C LEU A 11 -2.44 7.53 8.45
N VAL A 12 -2.85 7.30 7.20
CA VAL A 12 -1.95 7.17 6.05
C VAL A 12 -1.11 8.43 5.85
N ALA A 13 -1.72 9.62 5.95
CA ALA A 13 -1.00 10.88 5.81
C ALA A 13 0.02 11.09 6.95
N ILE A 14 -0.36 10.76 8.19
CA ILE A 14 0.56 10.79 9.34
C ILE A 14 1.69 9.79 9.14
N GLU A 15 1.40 8.57 8.72
CA GLU A 15 2.41 7.54 8.48
C GLU A 15 3.41 8.00 7.41
N LEU A 16 2.92 8.56 6.30
CA LEU A 16 3.77 9.11 5.25
C LEU A 16 4.65 10.26 5.77
N LEU A 17 4.09 11.14 6.61
CA LEU A 17 4.86 12.21 7.26
C LEU A 17 5.91 11.65 8.22
N LEU A 18 5.55 10.66 9.05
CA LEU A 18 6.47 10.05 10.00
C LEU A 18 7.60 9.31 9.28
N VAL A 19 7.29 8.56 8.23
CA VAL A 19 8.27 7.86 7.41
C VAL A 19 9.22 8.86 6.77
N THR A 20 8.71 9.90 6.12
CA THR A 20 9.56 10.91 5.47
C THR A 20 10.43 11.68 6.47
N VAL A 21 9.94 12.00 7.67
CA VAL A 21 10.70 12.82 8.64
C VAL A 21 11.67 12.01 9.50
N PHE A 22 11.29 10.80 9.92
CA PHE A 22 12.04 10.03 10.91
C PHE A 22 12.92 8.93 10.32
N ILE A 23 12.70 8.52 9.07
CA ILE A 23 13.37 7.34 8.51
C ILE A 23 14.48 7.75 7.56
N PRO A 24 15.73 7.34 7.84
CA PRO A 24 16.84 7.64 6.95
C PRO A 24 16.75 6.78 5.67
N GLY A 25 17.26 7.31 4.55
CA GLY A 25 17.11 6.67 3.23
C GLY A 25 17.72 5.27 3.17
N ASP A 26 18.81 5.04 3.89
CA ASP A 26 19.49 3.75 4.00
C ASP A 26 18.64 2.65 4.64
N TRP A 27 17.72 3.01 5.56
CA TRP A 27 16.79 2.07 6.15
C TRP A 27 15.80 1.54 5.11
N THR A 28 15.20 2.44 4.33
CA THR A 28 14.23 2.06 3.30
C THR A 28 14.88 1.20 2.21
N GLU A 29 16.13 1.49 1.84
CA GLU A 29 16.90 0.66 0.91
C GLU A 29 17.12 -0.77 1.45
N ARG A 30 17.45 -0.92 2.74
CA ARG A 30 17.56 -2.25 3.37
C ARG A 30 16.23 -3.00 3.32
N VAL A 31 15.12 -2.34 3.64
CA VAL A 31 13.79 -2.95 3.60
C VAL A 31 13.44 -3.44 2.19
N ILE A 32 13.71 -2.63 1.16
CA ILE A 32 13.49 -3.02 -0.24
C ILE A 32 14.31 -4.26 -0.61
N ARG A 33 15.58 -4.31 -0.21
CA ARG A 33 16.45 -5.48 -0.46
C ARG A 33 15.94 -6.73 0.25
N GLU A 34 15.53 -6.60 1.52
CA GLU A 34 14.96 -7.70 2.29
C GLU A 34 13.65 -8.20 1.68
N GLU A 35 12.74 -7.31 1.27
CA GLU A 35 11.49 -7.69 0.59
C GLU A 35 11.77 -8.39 -0.74
N SER A 36 12.70 -7.88 -1.54
CA SER A 36 13.11 -8.53 -2.79
C SER A 36 13.68 -9.93 -2.57
N ALA A 37 14.54 -10.10 -1.56
CA ALA A 37 15.08 -11.41 -1.18
C ALA A 37 13.98 -12.38 -0.71
N MET A 38 13.01 -11.90 0.07
CA MET A 38 11.87 -12.70 0.49
C MET A 38 10.99 -13.11 -0.70
N VAL A 39 10.72 -12.21 -1.64
CA VAL A 39 10.00 -12.52 -2.88
C VAL A 39 10.73 -13.61 -3.65
N ARG A 40 12.04 -13.49 -3.84
CA ARG A 40 12.84 -14.52 -4.52
C ARG A 40 12.73 -15.87 -3.82
N SER A 41 12.83 -15.90 -2.48
CA SER A 41 12.78 -17.14 -1.70
C SER A 41 11.41 -17.84 -1.73
N HIS A 42 10.31 -17.09 -1.79
CA HIS A 42 8.95 -17.64 -1.74
C HIS A 42 8.30 -17.85 -3.11
N LEU A 43 8.60 -16.97 -4.08
CA LEU A 43 7.92 -16.89 -5.38
C LEU A 43 8.88 -17.18 -6.55
N GLY A 44 10.17 -17.35 -6.29
CA GLY A 44 11.19 -17.61 -7.30
C GLY A 44 11.77 -16.34 -7.95
N GLU A 45 12.86 -16.52 -8.69
CA GLU A 45 13.62 -15.45 -9.35
C GLU A 45 12.80 -14.75 -10.44
N GLU A 46 12.00 -15.48 -11.20
CA GLU A 46 11.16 -14.88 -12.26
C GLU A 46 10.15 -13.88 -11.70
N SER A 47 9.52 -14.23 -10.57
CA SER A 47 8.54 -13.37 -9.89
C SER A 47 9.22 -12.11 -9.33
N GLU A 48 10.42 -12.24 -8.77
CA GLU A 48 11.20 -11.10 -8.28
C GLU A 48 11.61 -10.17 -9.43
N ALA A 49 12.11 -10.72 -10.54
CA ALA A 49 12.45 -9.95 -11.72
C ALA A 49 11.22 -9.22 -12.30
N TYR A 50 10.05 -9.88 -12.32
CA TYR A 50 8.79 -9.27 -12.74
C TYR A 50 8.39 -8.10 -11.84
N VAL A 51 8.42 -8.29 -10.52
CA VAL A 51 8.09 -7.26 -9.53
C VAL A 51 9.02 -6.05 -9.71
N ASN A 52 10.33 -6.27 -9.75
CA ASN A 52 11.32 -5.20 -9.88
C ASN A 52 11.18 -4.43 -11.19
N THR A 53 10.98 -5.13 -12.32
CA THR A 53 10.83 -4.51 -13.63
C THR A 53 9.57 -3.64 -13.70
N LYS A 54 8.44 -4.18 -13.23
CA LYS A 54 7.16 -3.48 -13.24
C LYS A 54 7.15 -2.31 -12.26
N ALA A 55 7.72 -2.49 -11.08
CA ALA A 55 7.89 -1.44 -10.09
C ALA A 55 8.76 -0.30 -10.64
N MET A 56 9.88 -0.62 -11.29
CA MET A 56 10.77 0.37 -11.91
C MET A 56 10.07 1.12 -13.04
N SER A 57 9.27 0.43 -13.87
CA SER A 57 8.48 1.09 -14.92
C SER A 57 7.47 2.08 -14.34
N TRP A 58 6.71 1.67 -13.33
CA TRP A 58 5.75 2.56 -12.67
C TRP A 58 6.42 3.70 -11.93
N TYR A 59 7.53 3.44 -11.26
CA TYR A 59 8.34 4.46 -10.59
C TYR A 59 8.85 5.49 -11.59
N LYS A 60 9.41 5.07 -12.72
CA LYS A 60 9.88 5.98 -13.78
C LYS A 60 8.76 6.87 -14.32
N GLY A 61 7.61 6.28 -14.62
CA GLY A 61 6.43 7.02 -15.08
C GLY A 61 5.90 8.00 -14.02
N ALA A 62 5.84 7.59 -12.75
CA ALA A 62 5.28 8.41 -11.68
C ALA A 62 6.21 9.56 -11.25
N VAL A 63 7.53 9.36 -11.28
CA VAL A 63 8.52 10.28 -10.67
C VAL A 63 9.24 11.15 -11.70
N PHE A 64 9.68 10.56 -12.83
CA PHE A 64 10.48 11.26 -13.83
C PHE A 64 9.61 11.87 -14.94
N GLU A 65 8.64 11.12 -15.46
CA GLU A 65 7.80 11.61 -16.58
C GLU A 65 6.82 12.71 -16.16
N THR A 66 6.40 12.72 -14.89
CA THR A 66 5.54 13.78 -14.31
C THR A 66 6.30 15.07 -14.00
N GLY A 67 7.64 15.04 -14.00
CA GLY A 67 8.47 16.18 -13.57
C GLY A 67 8.41 16.47 -12.07
N ILE A 68 7.84 15.57 -11.24
CA ILE A 68 7.75 15.75 -9.79
C ILE A 68 9.14 15.78 -9.15
N TYR A 69 10.04 14.88 -9.55
CA TYR A 69 11.41 14.84 -9.02
C TYR A 69 12.18 16.15 -9.25
N PRO A 70 12.32 16.68 -10.48
CA PRO A 70 13.04 17.94 -10.70
C PRO A 70 12.35 19.15 -10.03
N ALA A 71 11.01 19.13 -9.87
CA ALA A 71 10.30 20.18 -9.14
C ALA A 71 10.59 20.16 -7.64
N LEU A 72 10.53 18.98 -7.01
CA LEU A 72 10.83 18.80 -5.58
C LEU A 72 12.30 19.10 -5.29
N HIS A 73 13.22 18.62 -6.13
CA HIS A 73 14.65 18.87 -5.99
C HIS A 73 14.97 20.36 -6.05
N ARG A 74 14.36 21.12 -6.97
CA ARG A 74 14.56 22.58 -7.07
C ARG A 74 13.93 23.38 -5.92
N LEU A 75 12.85 22.88 -5.32
CA LEU A 75 12.20 23.51 -4.16
C LEU A 75 12.97 23.27 -2.86
N MET A 76 13.64 22.13 -2.75
CA MET A 76 14.33 21.69 -1.53
C MET A 76 15.83 22.02 -1.52
N ILE A 77 16.49 21.96 -2.68
CA ILE A 77 17.93 22.20 -2.80
C ILE A 77 18.14 23.44 -3.67
N PRO A 78 18.64 24.56 -3.09
CA PRO A 78 19.01 25.75 -3.85
C PRO A 78 20.04 25.39 -4.93
N SER A 79 19.98 26.06 -6.07
CA SER A 79 20.97 25.84 -7.12
C SER A 79 22.38 26.21 -6.64
N GLU A 80 23.43 25.57 -7.17
CA GLU A 80 24.83 25.86 -6.82
C GLU A 80 25.16 27.37 -6.94
N GLU A 81 24.51 28.07 -7.86
CA GLU A 81 24.64 29.52 -8.08
C GLU A 81 23.99 30.38 -6.97
N GLU A 82 22.94 29.90 -6.32
CA GLU A 82 22.26 30.56 -5.19
C GLU A 82 22.98 30.29 -3.87
N ALA A 83 23.53 29.09 -3.70
CA ALA A 83 24.39 28.73 -2.57
C ALA A 83 25.66 29.60 -2.56
N ALA A 84 26.31 29.79 -3.72
CA ALA A 84 27.50 30.63 -3.86
C ALA A 84 27.28 32.13 -3.58
N ARG A 85 26.03 32.61 -3.66
CA ARG A 85 25.68 34.02 -3.33
C ARG A 85 25.38 34.24 -1.84
N SER A 86 25.11 33.19 -1.07
CA SER A 86 24.69 33.29 0.32
C SER A 86 25.84 33.00 1.29
N ARG A 87 26.80 33.94 1.40
CA ARG A 87 28.01 33.86 2.24
C ARG A 87 27.78 33.64 3.75
N GLY A 88 26.54 33.73 4.24
CA GLY A 88 26.18 33.55 5.65
C GLY A 88 25.71 32.13 6.00
N MET A 89 25.49 31.26 5.01
CA MET A 89 24.85 29.96 5.17
C MET A 89 25.79 28.78 4.92
N GLU A 90 27.05 28.99 4.53
CA GLU A 90 28.00 27.92 4.17
C GLU A 90 28.16 26.85 5.27
N ARG A 91 28.29 27.22 6.55
CA ARG A 91 28.45 26.23 7.65
C ARG A 91 27.16 25.61 8.20
N MET A 92 25.99 26.25 7.97
CA MET A 92 24.69 25.75 8.46
C MET A 92 23.92 25.02 7.35
N GLY A 93 24.15 25.44 6.10
CA GLY A 93 23.56 24.89 4.89
C GLY A 93 24.03 23.48 4.64
N ASP A 94 25.32 23.17 4.77
CA ASP A 94 25.84 21.82 4.47
C ASP A 94 25.13 20.70 5.26
N PHE A 95 24.86 20.91 6.56
CA PHE A 95 24.13 19.95 7.38
C PHE A 95 22.64 19.88 7.00
N LEU A 96 22.00 21.03 6.77
CA LEU A 96 20.58 21.07 6.41
C LEU A 96 20.32 20.51 5.00
N PHE A 97 21.20 20.78 4.05
CA PHE A 97 21.10 20.30 2.67
C PHE A 97 21.37 18.79 2.59
N SER A 98 22.42 18.30 3.27
CA SER A 98 22.66 16.85 3.38
C SER A 98 21.47 16.14 4.04
N TRP A 99 20.89 16.73 5.10
CA TRP A 99 19.69 16.18 5.72
C TRP A 99 18.48 16.20 4.77
N MET A 100 18.28 17.26 3.98
CA MET A 100 17.17 17.35 3.02
C MET A 100 17.34 16.39 1.84
N GLU A 101 18.57 16.17 1.38
CA GLU A 101 18.91 15.20 0.33
C GLU A 101 18.60 13.77 0.80
N ASP A 102 19.03 13.40 2.01
CA ASP A 102 18.70 12.10 2.63
C ASP A 102 17.18 11.86 2.74
N ARG A 103 16.41 12.93 2.95
CA ARG A 103 14.94 12.88 3.08
C ARG A 103 14.26 12.78 1.73
N LEU A 104 14.81 13.44 0.71
CA LEU A 104 14.36 13.30 -0.67
C LEU A 104 14.58 11.86 -1.15
N ASP A 105 15.74 11.29 -0.87
CA ASP A 105 16.05 9.88 -1.18
C ASP A 105 15.12 8.92 -0.44
N ALA A 106 14.88 9.14 0.86
CA ALA A 106 13.91 8.35 1.62
C ALA A 106 12.50 8.41 1.00
N LEU A 107 12.06 9.59 0.55
CA LEU A 107 10.78 9.77 -0.14
C LEU A 107 10.75 8.98 -1.45
N MET A 108 11.81 9.09 -2.26
CA MET A 108 11.91 8.37 -3.54
C MET A 108 11.91 6.85 -3.34
N HIS A 109 12.65 6.36 -2.35
CA HIS A 109 12.65 4.94 -1.99
C HIS A 109 11.27 4.47 -1.50
N MET A 110 10.55 5.28 -0.73
CA MET A 110 9.19 4.97 -0.30
C MET A 110 8.23 4.88 -1.50
N VAL A 111 8.32 5.80 -2.47
CA VAL A 111 7.52 5.73 -3.70
C VAL A 111 7.84 4.45 -4.48
N TYR A 112 9.12 4.12 -4.64
CA TYR A 112 9.53 2.86 -5.27
C TYR A 112 8.97 1.64 -4.52
N GLN A 113 9.04 1.63 -3.19
CA GLN A 113 8.54 0.54 -2.36
C GLN A 113 7.03 0.33 -2.54
N ILE A 114 6.25 1.41 -2.60
CA ILE A 114 4.81 1.33 -2.91
C ILE A 114 4.60 0.72 -4.30
N CYS A 115 5.37 1.13 -5.32
CA CYS A 115 5.30 0.53 -6.65
C CYS A 115 5.65 -0.97 -6.64
N ALA A 116 6.67 -1.38 -5.87
CA ALA A 116 7.06 -2.78 -5.71
C ALA A 116 5.95 -3.63 -5.06
N ARG A 117 5.34 -3.12 -3.99
CA ARG A 117 4.24 -3.81 -3.31
C ARG A 117 2.98 -3.89 -4.16
N LEU A 118 2.68 -2.86 -4.96
CA LEU A 118 1.61 -2.90 -5.96
C LEU A 118 1.90 -3.91 -7.08
N ALA A 119 3.17 -4.02 -7.51
CA ALA A 119 3.56 -4.98 -8.53
C ALA A 119 3.41 -6.41 -8.00
N LEU A 120 3.82 -6.66 -6.76
CA LEU A 120 3.58 -7.93 -6.06
C LEU A 120 2.08 -8.23 -5.93
N LEU A 121 1.26 -7.24 -5.56
CA LEU A 121 -0.20 -7.40 -5.50
C LEU A 121 -0.79 -7.80 -6.85
N SER A 122 -0.25 -7.28 -7.95
CA SER A 122 -0.72 -7.59 -9.30
C SER A 122 -0.48 -9.05 -9.72
N ILE A 123 0.51 -9.74 -9.14
CA ILE A 123 0.71 -11.18 -9.32
C ILE A 123 -0.46 -11.96 -8.72
N TRP A 124 -0.95 -11.53 -7.57
CA TRP A 124 -2.00 -12.23 -6.82
C TRP A 124 -3.41 -11.90 -7.27
N LEU A 125 -3.62 -10.71 -7.86
CA LEU A 125 -4.93 -10.23 -8.32
C LEU A 125 -5.72 -11.23 -9.19
N PRO A 126 -5.14 -11.92 -10.21
CA PRO A 126 -5.88 -12.92 -10.99
C PRO A 126 -6.36 -14.10 -10.15
N TYR A 127 -5.54 -14.59 -9.20
CA TYR A 127 -5.93 -15.65 -8.29
C TYR A 127 -7.05 -15.21 -7.34
N MET A 128 -7.03 -13.93 -6.93
CA MET A 128 -8.10 -13.37 -6.11
C MET A 128 -9.41 -13.28 -6.86
N ALA A 129 -9.40 -12.92 -8.15
CA ALA A 129 -10.61 -12.94 -8.95
C ALA A 129 -11.25 -14.34 -9.00
N LEU A 130 -10.42 -15.39 -9.10
CA LEU A 130 -10.88 -16.78 -9.10
C LEU A 130 -11.52 -17.21 -7.76
N LEU A 131 -11.10 -16.64 -6.63
CA LEU A 131 -11.70 -16.94 -5.32
C LEU A 131 -12.90 -16.05 -4.99
N LEU A 132 -12.84 -14.78 -5.39
CA LEU A 132 -13.86 -13.80 -5.08
C LEU A 132 -15.17 -14.10 -5.83
N ILE A 133 -15.10 -14.52 -7.09
CA ILE A 133 -16.29 -14.80 -7.92
C ILE A 133 -17.15 -15.91 -7.28
N PRO A 134 -16.62 -17.11 -6.95
CA PRO A 134 -17.38 -18.15 -6.26
C PRO A 134 -17.87 -17.73 -4.87
N ALA A 135 -17.05 -17.00 -4.11
CA ALA A 135 -17.44 -16.56 -2.76
C ALA A 135 -18.64 -15.59 -2.79
N ILE A 136 -18.65 -14.66 -3.74
CA ILE A 136 -19.80 -13.77 -3.96
C ILE A 136 -21.00 -14.58 -4.44
N TRP A 137 -20.80 -15.51 -5.38
CA TRP A 137 -21.88 -16.36 -5.89
C TRP A 137 -22.54 -17.20 -4.79
N ASP A 138 -21.74 -17.86 -3.95
CA ASP A 138 -22.23 -18.61 -2.78
C ASP A 138 -23.01 -17.68 -1.82
N GLY A 139 -22.47 -16.48 -1.54
CA GLY A 139 -23.18 -15.46 -0.78
C GLY A 139 -24.55 -15.11 -1.38
N LEU A 140 -24.61 -14.86 -2.69
CA LEU A 140 -25.86 -14.56 -3.39
C LEU A 140 -26.86 -15.72 -3.33
N MET A 141 -26.40 -16.97 -3.48
CA MET A 141 -27.27 -18.15 -3.39
C MET A 141 -27.80 -18.33 -1.97
N ARG A 142 -26.97 -18.19 -0.94
CA ARG A 142 -27.40 -18.21 0.47
C ARG A 142 -28.44 -17.14 0.75
N ARG A 143 -28.29 -15.95 0.15
CA ARG A 143 -29.30 -14.88 0.25
C ARG A 143 -30.63 -15.30 -0.38
N LYS A 144 -30.62 -15.91 -1.58
CA LYS A 144 -31.82 -16.42 -2.25
C LYS A 144 -32.53 -17.48 -1.41
N VAL A 145 -31.79 -18.44 -0.83
CA VAL A 145 -32.35 -19.47 0.07
C VAL A 145 -33.02 -18.84 1.30
N LYS A 146 -32.40 -17.82 1.91
CA LYS A 146 -33.00 -17.07 3.04
C LYS A 146 -34.22 -16.25 2.64
N GLN A 147 -34.34 -15.86 1.37
CA GLN A 147 -35.52 -15.19 0.86
C GLN A 147 -36.70 -16.16 0.73
N THR A 148 -36.45 -17.40 0.28
CA THR A 148 -37.49 -18.41 0.09
C THR A 148 -37.93 -19.09 1.40
N ASN A 149 -37.01 -19.34 2.34
CA ASN A 149 -37.31 -20.04 3.60
C ASN A 149 -37.83 -19.14 4.74
N TYR A 150 -38.14 -17.87 4.49
CA TYR A 150 -38.45 -16.87 5.52
C TYR A 150 -37.36 -16.68 6.61
N ASP A 151 -36.17 -17.27 6.43
CA ASP A 151 -35.06 -17.11 7.35
C ASP A 151 -34.59 -15.65 7.45
N TYR A 152 -34.19 -15.27 8.67
CA TYR A 152 -33.70 -13.93 8.97
C TYR A 152 -32.26 -13.76 8.51
N ALA A 153 -31.97 -12.70 7.75
CA ALA A 153 -30.61 -12.28 7.50
C ALA A 153 -30.02 -11.74 8.80
N SER A 154 -28.95 -12.37 9.31
CA SER A 154 -28.32 -11.96 10.57
C SER A 154 -27.60 -10.61 10.40
N PRO A 155 -28.05 -9.54 11.09
CA PRO A 155 -27.39 -8.24 11.02
C PRO A 155 -25.96 -8.28 11.59
N VAL A 156 -25.71 -9.24 12.50
CA VAL A 156 -24.41 -9.45 13.14
C VAL A 156 -23.38 -9.94 12.12
N TRP A 157 -23.71 -10.98 11.35
CA TRP A 157 -22.83 -11.51 10.32
C TRP A 157 -22.60 -10.54 9.16
N ASN A 158 -23.62 -9.76 8.78
CA ASN A 158 -23.44 -8.70 7.79
C ASN A 158 -22.45 -7.63 8.28
N ARG A 159 -22.61 -7.17 9.52
CA ARG A 159 -21.74 -6.15 10.12
C ARG A 159 -20.31 -6.66 10.28
N TYR A 160 -20.10 -7.89 10.76
CA TYR A 160 -18.76 -8.46 10.91
C TYR A 160 -18.10 -8.73 9.57
N GLY A 161 -18.81 -9.23 8.56
CA GLY A 161 -18.25 -9.42 7.22
C GLY A 161 -17.76 -8.11 6.60
N MET A 162 -18.57 -7.05 6.67
CA MET A 162 -18.17 -5.72 6.19
C MET A 162 -17.02 -5.12 6.99
N LEU A 163 -17.09 -5.19 8.32
CA LEU A 163 -16.08 -4.59 9.20
C LEU A 163 -14.73 -5.29 9.04
N SER A 164 -14.71 -6.62 9.08
CA SER A 164 -13.48 -7.40 8.95
C SER A 164 -12.83 -7.23 7.57
N ALA A 165 -13.61 -7.24 6.48
CA ALA A 165 -13.10 -6.94 5.15
C ALA A 165 -12.53 -5.52 5.06
N SER A 166 -13.24 -4.52 5.61
CA SER A 166 -12.79 -3.13 5.61
C SER A 166 -11.51 -2.93 6.42
N VAL A 167 -11.44 -3.49 7.63
CA VAL A 167 -10.24 -3.43 8.49
C VAL A 167 -9.06 -4.13 7.83
N ALA A 168 -9.27 -5.28 7.20
CA ALA A 168 -8.22 -6.01 6.49
C ALA A 168 -7.65 -5.19 5.31
N VAL A 169 -8.51 -4.55 4.51
CA VAL A 169 -8.07 -3.66 3.42
C VAL A 169 -7.29 -2.47 3.96
N GLN A 170 -7.76 -1.83 5.04
CA GLN A 170 -7.06 -0.72 5.68
C GLN A 170 -5.69 -1.15 6.22
N ALA A 171 -5.60 -2.32 6.85
CA ALA A 171 -4.35 -2.87 7.34
C ALA A 171 -3.35 -3.10 6.20
N VAL A 172 -3.79 -3.59 5.04
CA VAL A 172 -2.92 -3.72 3.84
C VAL A 172 -2.43 -2.37 3.35
N LEU A 173 -3.29 -1.34 3.31
CA LEU A 173 -2.89 0.00 2.87
C LEU A 173 -1.84 0.62 3.79
N ILE A 174 -2.02 0.51 5.11
CA ILE A 174 -1.04 0.96 6.11
C ILE A 174 0.26 0.16 5.94
N ALA A 175 0.15 -1.17 5.87
CA ALA A 175 1.31 -2.03 5.68
C ALA A 175 2.10 -1.68 4.40
N PHE A 176 1.44 -1.24 3.33
CA PHE A 176 2.09 -0.84 2.07
C PHE A 176 2.96 0.41 2.18
N ILE A 177 2.69 1.28 3.15
CA ILE A 177 3.46 2.50 3.41
C ILE A 177 4.47 2.25 4.54
N SER A 178 4.22 1.24 5.35
CA SER A 178 5.05 0.90 6.50
C SER A 178 6.49 0.54 6.09
N PRO A 179 7.50 1.11 6.76
CA PRO A 179 8.94 0.97 6.48
C PRO A 179 9.51 -0.31 7.09
N ILE A 180 8.75 -1.39 7.02
CA ILE A 180 9.10 -2.71 7.56
C ILE A 180 9.06 -3.72 6.44
N ALA A 181 9.96 -4.69 6.44
CA ALA A 181 9.94 -5.74 5.44
C ALA A 181 8.75 -6.68 5.70
N ILE A 182 7.84 -6.79 4.73
CA ILE A 182 6.64 -7.62 4.87
C ILE A 182 6.87 -8.93 4.15
N ASN A 183 6.59 -10.03 4.84
CA ASN A 183 6.62 -11.35 4.22
C ASN A 183 5.59 -11.41 3.08
N PRO A 184 6.01 -11.73 1.83
CA PRO A 184 5.14 -11.79 0.66
C PRO A 184 3.93 -12.72 0.81
N ALA A 185 4.00 -13.73 1.68
CA ALA A 185 2.92 -14.67 1.95
C ALA A 185 1.76 -14.08 2.78
N ILE A 186 1.98 -12.98 3.49
CA ILE A 186 0.92 -12.32 4.28
C ILE A 186 -0.16 -11.76 3.35
N LEU A 187 0.24 -11.24 2.18
CA LEU A 187 -0.70 -10.65 1.22
C LEU A 187 -1.77 -11.65 0.77
N PRO A 188 -1.44 -12.84 0.19
CA PRO A 188 -2.46 -13.78 -0.23
C PRO A 188 -3.34 -14.26 0.93
N ILE A 189 -2.80 -14.41 2.14
CA ILE A 189 -3.59 -14.81 3.33
C ILE A 189 -4.66 -13.76 3.65
N VAL A 190 -4.27 -12.49 3.73
CA VAL A 190 -5.22 -11.40 4.01
C VAL A 190 -6.24 -11.27 2.88
N MET A 191 -5.82 -11.41 1.62
CA MET A 191 -6.75 -11.33 0.49
C MET A 191 -7.75 -12.50 0.47
N MET A 192 -7.33 -13.73 0.78
CA MET A 192 -8.24 -14.87 0.94
C MET A 192 -9.27 -14.61 2.05
N PHE A 193 -8.82 -14.09 3.18
CA PHE A 193 -9.70 -13.69 4.28
C PHE A 193 -10.75 -12.66 3.84
N VAL A 194 -10.34 -11.62 3.11
CA VAL A 194 -11.25 -10.61 2.55
C VAL A 194 -12.28 -11.25 1.62
N CYS A 195 -11.89 -12.17 0.73
CA CYS A 195 -12.81 -12.85 -0.18
C CYS A 195 -13.91 -13.62 0.57
N VAL A 196 -13.54 -14.36 1.63
CA VAL A 196 -14.51 -15.09 2.46
C VAL A 196 -15.44 -14.14 3.18
N MET A 197 -14.91 -13.08 3.79
CA MET A 197 -15.71 -12.09 4.52
C MET A 197 -16.67 -11.32 3.60
N MET A 198 -16.27 -11.06 2.36
CA MET A 198 -17.14 -10.49 1.33
C MET A 198 -18.29 -11.44 0.97
N GLY A 199 -18.04 -12.75 0.82
CA GLY A 199 -19.10 -13.75 0.64
C GLY A 199 -20.10 -13.78 1.80
N VAL A 200 -19.60 -13.74 3.04
CA VAL A 200 -20.44 -13.67 4.26
C VAL A 200 -21.27 -12.38 4.30
N PHE A 201 -20.66 -11.25 3.95
CA PHE A 201 -21.34 -9.95 3.87
C PHE A 201 -22.50 -10.01 2.87
N VAL A 202 -22.22 -10.45 1.64
CA VAL A 202 -23.22 -10.55 0.55
C VAL A 202 -24.36 -11.50 0.93
N GLY A 203 -24.05 -12.64 1.54
CA GLY A 203 -25.05 -13.62 1.99
C GLY A 203 -25.90 -13.20 3.19
N ASN A 204 -25.59 -12.06 3.82
CA ASN A 204 -26.36 -11.48 4.92
C ASN A 204 -26.83 -10.05 4.63
N LEU A 205 -26.78 -9.59 3.37
CA LEU A 205 -27.36 -8.30 2.99
C LEU A 205 -28.85 -8.26 3.38
N GLN A 206 -29.26 -7.15 4.00
CA GLN A 206 -30.63 -6.96 4.44
C GLN A 206 -31.59 -7.02 3.24
N LYS A 207 -32.75 -7.64 3.45
CA LYS A 207 -33.84 -7.65 2.47
C LYS A 207 -34.29 -6.20 2.28
N GLN A 208 -34.12 -5.65 1.07
CA GLN A 208 -34.88 -4.48 0.66
C GLN A 208 -36.19 -5.01 0.11
N ILE A 209 -37.29 -4.57 0.73
CA ILE A 209 -38.67 -4.90 0.34
C ILE A 209 -39.00 -4.14 -0.94
#